data_AF-A0A936VFP3-F1
#
_entry.id   AF-A0A936VFP3-F1
#
_cell.length_a   1.000
_cell.length_b   1.000
_cell.length_c   1.000
_cell.angle_alpha   90.00
_cell.angle_beta   90.00
_cell.angle_gamma   90.00
#
_symmetry.space_group_name_H-M   'P 1'
#
loop_
_entity.id
_entity.type
_entity.pdbx_description
1 polymer ?
#
loop_
_entity_poly.entity_id
_entity_poly.type
_entity_poly.pdbx_seq_one_letter_code
_entity_poly.pdbx_strand_id
1 'polypeptide(L)'
;MKMTLLITLCVLCASVVNVPAQDTPPPPSAPRSAVIPKIHEKRLANGLTVAVVERKGVSIVSVELMVDTGITYETIATSGLTRMSMNLLTRGTKSRTASQISNEIEFIGERSTRELGSIGRTSVSRSPPTRYQRDLR
;
A
#
# COMPACT_ATOMS: atom_id res chain seq x y z
N MET A 1 -35.32 46.51 -5.99
CA MET A 1 -35.57 45.35 -6.89
C MET A 1 -34.30 44.50 -7.11
N LYS A 2 -33.58 44.13 -6.05
CA LYS A 2 -32.35 43.28 -6.14
C LYS A 2 -32.26 42.22 -5.04
N MET A 3 -33.23 42.16 -4.13
CA MET A 3 -33.25 41.22 -2.99
C MET A 3 -34.26 40.07 -3.18
N THR A 4 -35.31 40.28 -3.98
CA THR A 4 -36.37 39.28 -4.20
C THR A 4 -35.94 38.12 -5.12
N LEU A 5 -34.83 38.27 -5.87
CA LEU A 5 -34.33 37.29 -6.84
C LEU A 5 -33.44 36.20 -6.21
N LEU A 6 -32.86 36.46 -5.03
CA LEU A 6 -31.95 35.54 -4.32
C LEU A 6 -32.70 34.50 -3.49
N ILE A 7 -33.96 34.78 -3.11
CA ILE A 7 -34.76 33.88 -2.28
C ILE A 7 -35.42 32.79 -3.14
N THR A 8 -35.80 33.10 -4.39
CA THR A 8 -36.39 32.13 -5.32
C THR A 8 -35.39 31.14 -5.92
N LEU A 9 -34.10 31.49 -6.00
CA LEU A 9 -33.05 30.60 -6.51
C LEU A 9 -32.71 29.47 -5.51
N CYS A 10 -32.94 29.68 -4.22
CA CYS A 10 -32.66 28.69 -3.18
C CYS A 10 -33.71 27.56 -3.13
N VAL A 11 -34.92 27.80 -3.64
CA VAL A 11 -36.04 26.85 -3.56
C VAL A 11 -35.93 25.72 -4.60
N LEU A 12 -35.08 25.86 -5.62
CA LEU A 12 -34.93 24.84 -6.67
C LEU A 12 -33.93 23.72 -6.33
N CYS A 13 -33.09 23.87 -5.28
CA CYS A 13 -32.14 22.83 -4.87
C CYS A 13 -32.70 21.81 -3.87
N ALA A 14 -33.94 21.96 -3.39
CA ALA A 14 -34.49 21.13 -2.32
C ALA A 14 -35.28 19.91 -2.82
N SER A 15 -34.91 19.29 -3.94
CA SER A 15 -35.35 17.92 -4.24
C SER A 15 -34.59 16.96 -3.32
N VAL A 16 -35.10 16.87 -2.09
CA VAL A 16 -34.73 15.87 -1.11
C VAL A 16 -34.97 14.50 -1.75
N VAL A 17 -33.90 13.75 -1.97
CA VAL A 17 -33.99 12.32 -2.29
C VAL A 17 -34.59 11.67 -1.04
N ASN A 18 -35.87 11.36 -1.09
CA ASN A 18 -36.54 10.58 -0.07
C ASN A 18 -36.00 9.15 -0.14
N VAL A 19 -34.92 8.87 0.59
CA VAL A 19 -34.51 7.50 0.89
C VAL A 19 -35.54 6.97 1.88
N PRO A 20 -36.45 6.05 1.49
CA PRO A 20 -37.41 5.51 2.45
C PRO A 20 -36.64 4.85 3.59
N ALA A 21 -37.01 5.18 4.82
CA ALA A 21 -36.47 4.53 6.01
C ALA A 21 -36.66 3.01 5.85
N GLN A 22 -35.56 2.25 5.81
CA GLN A 22 -35.63 0.79 5.80
C GLN A 22 -36.02 0.34 7.21
N ASP A 23 -37.28 -0.05 7.40
CA ASP A 23 -37.82 -0.53 8.69
C ASP A 23 -37.24 -1.88 9.13
N THR A 24 -36.50 -2.57 8.26
CA THR A 24 -35.72 -3.75 8.63
C THR A 24 -34.40 -3.75 7.89
N PRO A 25 -33.27 -4.00 8.59
CA PRO A 25 -32.00 -4.15 7.93
C PRO A 25 -32.10 -5.30 6.91
N PRO A 26 -31.49 -5.16 5.72
CA PRO A 26 -31.49 -6.23 4.73
C PRO A 26 -30.92 -7.51 5.37
N PRO A 27 -31.48 -8.69 5.08
CA PRO A 27 -30.98 -9.95 5.61
C PRO A 27 -29.47 -10.06 5.39
N PRO A 28 -28.70 -10.58 6.35
CA PRO A 28 -27.26 -10.78 6.18
C PRO A 28 -27.04 -11.58 4.90
N SER A 29 -26.26 -10.99 3.96
CA SER A 29 -25.84 -11.74 2.78
C SER A 29 -25.09 -12.99 3.22
N ALA A 30 -25.27 -14.10 2.49
CA ALA A 30 -24.59 -15.35 2.80
C ALA A 30 -23.08 -15.11 2.97
N PRO A 31 -22.40 -15.81 3.91
CA PRO A 31 -20.97 -15.64 4.13
C PRO A 31 -20.23 -15.83 2.81
N ARG A 32 -19.59 -14.76 2.31
CA ARG A 32 -18.73 -14.89 1.14
C ARG A 32 -17.55 -15.76 1.56
N SER A 33 -17.42 -16.93 0.95
CA SER A 33 -16.26 -17.77 1.16
C SER A 33 -15.01 -17.01 0.72
N ALA A 34 -14.15 -16.69 1.68
CA ALA A 34 -12.86 -16.08 1.38
C ALA A 34 -11.97 -17.15 0.76
N VAL A 35 -11.80 -17.11 -0.56
CA VAL A 35 -10.83 -17.96 -1.24
C VAL A 35 -9.44 -17.45 -0.88
N ILE A 36 -8.75 -18.17 0.01
CA ILE A 36 -7.36 -17.87 0.34
C ILE A 36 -6.51 -18.30 -0.86
N PRO A 37 -5.78 -17.38 -1.51
CA PRO A 37 -4.92 -17.71 -2.64
C PRO A 37 -3.79 -18.63 -2.20
N LYS A 38 -3.36 -19.53 -3.09
CA LYS A 38 -2.26 -20.46 -2.83
C LYS A 38 -0.95 -19.69 -2.62
N ILE A 39 -0.24 -20.01 -1.54
CA ILE A 39 1.08 -19.45 -1.24
C ILE A 39 2.14 -20.39 -1.83
N HIS A 40 3.04 -19.83 -2.63
CA HIS A 40 4.20 -20.53 -3.17
C HIS A 40 5.44 -20.13 -2.38
N GLU A 41 5.96 -21.03 -1.56
CA GLU A 41 7.15 -20.76 -0.74
C GLU A 41 8.37 -21.48 -1.28
N LYS A 42 9.51 -20.78 -1.28
CA LYS A 42 10.81 -21.35 -1.61
C LYS A 42 11.88 -20.76 -0.71
N ARG A 43 12.70 -21.65 -0.13
CA ARG A 43 13.93 -21.25 0.57
C ARG A 43 15.08 -21.18 -0.42
N LEU A 44 15.74 -20.02 -0.47
CA LEU A 44 16.91 -19.77 -1.29
C LEU A 44 18.17 -20.38 -0.63
N ALA A 45 19.23 -20.59 -1.43
CA ALA A 45 20.49 -21.15 -0.94
C ALA A 45 21.18 -20.28 0.13
N ASN A 46 20.91 -18.97 0.12
CA ASN A 46 21.40 -18.01 1.12
C ASN A 46 20.55 -17.96 2.40
N GLY A 47 19.54 -18.83 2.54
CA GLY A 47 18.69 -18.91 3.73
C GLY A 47 17.45 -18.01 3.74
N LEU A 48 17.28 -17.12 2.76
CA LEU A 48 16.07 -16.30 2.65
C LEU A 48 14.86 -17.15 2.22
N THR A 49 13.72 -16.92 2.87
CA THR A 49 12.44 -17.51 2.47
C THR A 49 11.68 -16.51 1.59
N VAL A 50 11.32 -16.94 0.39
CA VAL A 50 10.51 -16.16 -0.54
C VAL A 50 9.13 -16.80 -0.62
N ALA A 51 8.10 -16.06 -0.24
CA ALA A 51 6.70 -16.44 -0.37
C ALA A 51 6.02 -15.58 -1.43
N VAL A 52 5.40 -16.20 -2.43
CA VAL A 52 4.69 -15.53 -3.52
C VAL A 52 3.22 -15.91 -3.47
N VAL A 53 2.36 -14.90 -3.52
CA VAL A 53 0.91 -15.05 -3.56
C VAL A 53 0.39 -14.38 -4.82
N GLU A 54 -0.04 -15.17 -5.79
CA GLU A 54 -0.61 -14.63 -7.04
C GLU A 54 -2.08 -14.26 -6.82
N ARG A 55 -2.44 -13.00 -7.11
CA ARG A 55 -3.82 -12.52 -7.10
C ARG A 55 -4.23 -12.11 -8.50
N LYS A 56 -4.99 -12.98 -9.17
CA LYS A 56 -5.52 -12.71 -10.52
C LYS A 56 -6.55 -11.57 -10.45
N GLY A 57 -6.47 -10.63 -11.38
CA GLY A 57 -7.37 -9.47 -11.48
C GLY A 57 -6.87 -8.20 -10.80
N VAL A 58 -5.78 -8.26 -10.04
CA VAL A 58 -5.08 -7.08 -9.55
C VAL A 58 -3.74 -7.01 -10.24
N SER A 59 -3.61 -6.08 -11.18
CA SER A 59 -2.32 -5.74 -11.77
C SER A 59 -1.61 -4.86 -10.76
N ILE A 60 -1.09 -5.40 -9.65
CA ILE A 60 -0.22 -4.69 -8.69
C ILE A 60 0.74 -5.73 -8.16
N VAL A 61 2.02 -5.38 -8.07
CA VAL A 61 3.05 -6.22 -7.44
C VAL A 61 3.50 -5.51 -6.16
N SER A 62 3.34 -6.18 -5.03
CA SER A 62 3.87 -5.71 -3.74
C SER A 62 4.97 -6.65 -3.29
N VAL A 63 6.12 -6.07 -2.97
CA VAL A 63 7.29 -6.78 -2.44
C VAL A 63 7.53 -6.26 -1.03
N GLU A 64 7.61 -7.18 -0.08
CA GLU A 64 7.93 -6.87 1.30
C GLU A 64 9.13 -7.70 1.75
N LEU A 65 10.14 -7.00 2.26
CA LEU A 65 11.29 -7.59 2.91
C LEU A 65 11.14 -7.41 4.41
N MET A 66 11.09 -8.54 5.12
CA MET A 66 11.11 -8.58 6.57
C MET A 66 12.48 -9.06 7.02
N VAL A 67 13.07 -8.33 7.95
CA VAL A 67 14.34 -8.70 8.59
C VAL A 67 14.06 -8.82 10.07
N ASP A 68 14.39 -9.97 10.65
CA ASP A 68 14.29 -10.20 12.10
C ASP A 68 15.38 -9.40 12.83
N THR A 69 15.11 -8.11 12.94
CA THR A 69 15.94 -7.09 13.56
C THR A 69 15.04 -5.94 14.00
N GLY A 70 15.52 -5.04 14.84
CA GLY A 70 14.68 -3.97 15.34
C GLY A 70 15.20 -3.35 16.61
N ILE A 71 14.38 -2.48 17.18
CA ILE A 71 14.68 -1.83 18.48
C ILE A 71 14.86 -2.85 19.61
N THR A 72 14.31 -4.06 19.49
CA THR A 72 14.46 -5.15 20.47
C THR A 72 15.89 -5.68 20.55
N TYR A 73 16.68 -5.51 19.49
CA TYR A 73 18.09 -5.90 19.44
C TYR A 73 19.03 -4.75 19.84
N GLU A 74 18.49 -3.56 20.16
CA GLU A 74 19.30 -2.43 20.62
C GLU A 74 19.59 -2.52 22.13
N THR A 75 20.81 -2.10 22.50
CA THR A 75 21.19 -1.82 23.89
C THR A 75 21.10 -0.31 24.15
N ILE A 76 21.21 0.11 25.42
CA ILE A 76 21.27 1.53 25.78
C ILE A 76 22.40 2.26 25.01
N ALA A 77 23.54 1.59 24.81
CA ALA A 77 24.69 2.15 24.09
C ALA A 77 24.47 2.26 22.57
N THR A 78 23.56 1.47 21.99
CA THR A 78 23.29 1.42 20.54
C THR A 78 21.90 1.93 20.19
N SER A 79 21.28 2.69 21.10
CA SER A 79 19.93 3.24 20.92
C SER A 79 19.86 4.11 19.67
N GLY A 80 18.86 3.85 18.81
CA GLY A 80 18.65 4.58 17.56
C GLY A 80 19.46 4.07 16.37
N LEU A 81 20.31 3.06 16.55
CA LEU A 81 21.08 2.44 15.47
C LEU A 81 20.18 1.84 14.38
N THR A 82 19.10 1.17 14.77
CA THR A 82 18.11 0.60 13.84
C THR A 82 17.48 1.70 13.02
N ARG A 83 17.06 2.80 13.65
CA ARG A 83 16.45 3.94 12.96
C ARG A 83 17.41 4.59 11.99
N MET A 84 18.66 4.79 12.40
CA MET A 84 19.71 5.31 11.52
C MET A 84 19.98 4.36 10.34
N SER A 85 20.13 3.06 10.60
CA SER A 85 20.36 2.04 9.57
C SER A 85 19.21 2.00 8.56
N MET A 86 17.97 2.06 9.04
CA MET A 86 16.79 2.11 8.19
C MET A 86 16.75 3.38 7.35
N ASN A 87 17.22 4.52 7.85
CA ASN A 87 17.34 5.74 7.04
C ASN A 87 18.45 5.66 5.97
N LEU A 88 19.41 4.75 6.13
CA LEU A 88 20.56 4.62 5.24
C LEU A 88 20.35 3.64 4.07
N LEU A 89 19.39 2.71 4.10
CA LEU A 89 19.28 1.71 3.00
C LEU A 89 18.97 2.33 1.62
N THR A 90 18.44 3.55 1.56
CA THR A 90 18.19 4.28 0.30
C THR A 90 19.31 5.26 -0.06
N ARG A 91 20.35 5.39 0.77
CA ARG A 91 21.46 6.33 0.55
C ARG A 91 22.56 5.79 -0.36
N GLY A 92 22.36 4.60 -0.91
CA GLY A 92 23.29 3.97 -1.84
C GLY A 92 23.73 2.59 -1.36
N THR A 93 24.23 1.82 -2.31
CA THR A 93 24.83 0.51 -2.13
C THR A 93 26.18 0.49 -2.83
N LYS A 94 26.95 -0.59 -2.68
CA LYS A 94 28.21 -0.78 -3.42
C LYS A 94 28.05 -0.68 -4.94
N SER A 95 26.85 -0.96 -5.46
CA SER A 95 26.54 -1.01 -6.90
C SER A 95 25.67 0.14 -7.42
N ARG A 96 25.01 0.90 -6.54
CA ARG A 96 24.00 1.91 -6.93
C ARG A 96 24.10 3.13 -6.03
N THR A 97 24.09 4.33 -6.61
CA THR A 97 24.08 5.59 -5.85
C THR A 97 22.69 5.91 -5.28
N ALA A 98 22.61 6.81 -4.30
CA ALA A 98 21.33 7.29 -3.77
C ALA A 98 20.41 7.86 -4.87
N SER A 99 20.99 8.64 -5.80
CA SER A 99 20.23 9.24 -6.91
C SER A 99 19.70 8.19 -7.88
N GLN A 100 20.51 7.16 -8.20
CA GLN A 100 20.03 6.05 -9.03
C GLN A 100 18.88 5.29 -8.36
N ILE A 101 18.98 5.03 -7.05
CA ILE A 101 17.91 4.38 -6.28
C ILE A 101 16.64 5.24 -6.28
N SER A 102 16.77 6.55 -6.05
CA SER A 102 15.63 7.47 -6.06
C SER A 102 14.96 7.53 -7.42
N ASN A 103 15.75 7.66 -8.49
CA ASN A 103 15.23 7.71 -9.86
C ASN A 103 14.51 6.41 -10.24
N GLU A 104 15.01 5.26 -9.80
CA GLU A 104 14.37 3.97 -10.05
C GLU A 104 13.03 3.85 -9.31
N ILE A 105 12.99 4.21 -8.02
CA ILE A 105 11.75 4.23 -7.22
C ILE A 105 10.70 5.16 -7.85
N GLU A 106 11.14 6.34 -8.32
CA GLU A 106 10.27 7.32 -8.98
C GLU A 106 9.79 6.84 -10.36
N PHE A 107 10.69 6.25 -11.16
CA PHE A 107 10.37 5.72 -12.50
C PHE A 107 9.30 4.63 -12.43
N ILE A 108 9.31 3.81 -11.38
CA ILE A 108 8.37 2.72 -11.21
C ILE A 108 7.00 3.21 -10.66
N GLY A 109 6.91 4.47 -10.21
CA GLY A 109 5.69 5.06 -9.66
C GLY A 109 5.31 4.47 -8.29
N GLU A 110 6.31 4.09 -7.49
CA GLU A 110 6.13 3.28 -6.29
C GLU A 110 5.86 4.10 -5.02
N ARG A 111 5.25 3.42 -4.05
CA ARG A 111 5.24 3.84 -2.65
C ARG A 111 6.18 2.93 -1.86
N SER A 112 7.24 3.52 -1.28
CA SER A 112 8.10 2.83 -0.31
C SER A 112 7.68 3.19 1.11
N THR A 113 7.47 2.19 1.96
CA THR A 113 7.18 2.38 3.40
C THR A 113 8.20 1.59 4.21
N ARG A 114 8.61 2.18 5.34
CA ARG A 114 9.65 1.64 6.23
C ARG A 114 9.08 1.68 7.63
N GLU A 115 8.97 0.53 8.27
CA GLU A 115 8.40 0.42 9.60
C GLU A 115 9.47 -0.05 10.59
N LEU A 116 9.51 0.63 11.73
CA LEU A 116 10.40 0.35 12.85
C LEU A 116 9.58 -0.37 13.94
N GLY A 117 9.96 -1.59 14.27
CA GLY A 117 9.36 -2.40 15.33
C GLY A 117 10.37 -3.40 15.88
N SER A 118 9.92 -4.45 16.56
CA SER A 118 10.76 -5.60 16.91
C SER A 118 11.27 -6.36 15.69
N ILE A 119 10.54 -6.24 14.57
CA ILE A 119 10.88 -6.76 13.25
C ILE A 119 10.96 -5.57 12.28
N GLY A 120 12.07 -5.44 11.57
CA GLY A 120 12.28 -4.41 10.56
C GLY A 120 11.58 -4.79 9.28
N ARG A 121 10.67 -3.94 8.80
CA ARG A 121 9.90 -4.19 7.56
C ARG A 121 10.17 -3.08 6.56
N THR A 122 10.52 -3.47 5.34
CA THR A 122 10.59 -2.57 4.18
C THR A 122 9.64 -3.10 3.12
N SER A 123 8.64 -2.30 2.76
CA SER A 123 7.66 -2.64 1.73
C SER A 123 7.76 -1.67 0.56
N VAL A 124 7.58 -2.22 -0.63
CA VAL A 124 7.57 -1.51 -1.90
C VAL A 124 6.42 -2.08 -2.73
N SER A 125 5.49 -1.21 -3.13
CA SER A 125 4.33 -1.62 -3.93
C SER A 125 4.28 -0.84 -5.23
N ARG A 126 4.03 -1.57 -6.31
CA ARG A 126 3.96 -1.09 -7.68
C ARG A 126 2.60 -1.38 -8.29
N SER A 127 1.97 -0.33 -8.81
CA SER A 127 0.90 -0.45 -9.81
C SER A 127 1.51 -0.31 -11.22
N PRO A 128 1.19 -1.18 -12.19
CA PRO A 128 1.66 -1.07 -13.55
C PRO A 128 1.08 0.19 -14.20
N PRO A 129 1.91 0.91 -14.97
CA PRO A 129 1.46 2.10 -15.67
C PRO A 129 0.37 1.73 -16.68
N THR A 130 -0.61 2.63 -16.86
CA THR A 130 -1.73 2.49 -17.80
C THR A 130 -1.31 2.15 -19.23
N ARG A 131 -0.08 2.47 -19.64
CA ARG A 131 0.47 2.14 -20.96
C ARG A 131 0.63 0.63 -21.19
N TYR A 132 0.93 -0.16 -20.15
CA TYR A 132 1.10 -1.61 -20.25
C TYR A 132 -0.24 -2.38 -20.25
N GLN A 133 -1.33 -1.74 -19.80
CA GLN A 133 -2.67 -2.34 -19.85
C GLN A 133 -3.28 -2.33 -21.27
N ARG A 134 -2.71 -1.55 -22.20
CA ARG A 134 -3.17 -1.48 -23.59
C ARG A 134 -2.64 -2.64 -24.45
N ASP A 135 -1.50 -3.19 -24.08
CA ASP A 135 -0.81 -4.28 -24.82
C ASP A 135 -1.24 -5.69 -24.36
N LEU A 136 -2.11 -5.78 -23.35
CA LEU A 136 -2.65 -7.03 -22.79
C LEU A 136 -4.10 -7.31 -23.22
N ARG A 137 -4.58 -6.66 -24.30
CA ARG A 137 -5.89 -6.93 -24.91
C ARG A 137 -5.73 -7.60 -26.27
#